data_AF-A0A151J5J2-F1
#
_entry.id   AF-A0A151J5J2-F1
#
_cell.length_a   1.000
_cell.length_b   1.000
_cell.length_c   1.000
_cell.angle_alpha   90.00
_cell.angle_beta   90.00
_cell.angle_gamma   90.00
#
_symmetry.space_group_name_H-M   'P 1'
#
loop_
_entity.id
_entity.type
_entity.pdbx_description
1 polymer ?
#
loop_
_entity_poly.entity_id
_entity_poly.type
_entity_poly.pdbx_seq_one_letter_code
_entity_poly.pdbx_strand_id
1 'polypeptide(L)'
;YLREEIDEYFLTLNAIITDILQDINCISEHLTFVKEGKLHPGITPINEIVTSLKEAQLHLPQGPHFSFRTLESNWLEIEKCITVSTYYDEPNIHTILKFPLIFHPKYDILKVIPLPTLDHDNVLTLTEIDQTI
;
A
#
# COMPACT_ATOMS: atom_id res chain seq x y z
N TYR A 1 18.81 55.50 7.61
CA TYR A 1 19.56 54.66 8.56
C TYR A 1 18.64 53.96 9.57
N LEU A 2 18.27 54.55 10.71
CA LEU A 2 17.47 53.83 11.74
C LEU A 2 16.12 53.29 11.23
N ARG A 3 15.45 54.02 10.33
CA ARG A 3 14.19 53.59 9.73
C ARG A 3 14.36 52.40 8.77
N GLU A 4 15.44 52.39 8.00
CA GLU A 4 15.74 51.31 7.05
C GLU A 4 16.07 50.01 7.78
N GLU A 5 16.85 50.08 8.88
CA GLU A 5 17.10 48.92 9.74
C GLU A 5 15.80 48.36 10.33
N ILE A 6 14.92 49.23 10.84
CA ILE A 6 13.62 48.81 11.38
C ILE A 6 12.76 48.13 10.30
N ASP A 7 12.71 48.70 9.10
CA ASP A 7 11.95 48.13 7.98
C ASP A 7 12.53 46.76 7.55
N GLU A 8 13.86 46.60 7.57
CA GLU A 8 14.53 45.32 7.30
C GLU A 8 14.18 44.24 8.33
N TYR A 9 14.18 44.57 9.63
CA TYR A 9 13.74 43.65 10.68
C TYR A 9 12.28 43.20 10.50
N PHE A 10 11.38 44.13 10.13
CA PHE A 10 9.99 43.77 9.86
C PHE A 10 9.84 42.87 8.64
N LEU A 11 10.64 43.06 7.59
CA LEU A 11 10.66 42.17 6.44
C LEU A 11 11.10 40.76 6.84
N THR A 12 12.16 40.63 7.64
CA THR A 12 12.62 39.32 8.14
C THR A 12 11.56 38.65 9.02
N LEU A 13 10.95 39.38 9.95
CA LEU A 13 9.89 38.84 10.80
C LEU A 13 8.68 38.38 9.97
N ASN A 14 8.27 39.17 8.98
CA ASN A 14 7.15 38.80 8.11
C ASN A 14 7.47 37.55 7.27
N ALA A 15 8.70 37.41 6.79
CA ALA A 15 9.14 36.20 6.09
C ALA A 15 9.04 34.97 7.02
N ILE A 16 9.60 35.06 8.23
CA ILE A 16 9.53 33.97 9.22
C ILE A 16 8.09 33.61 9.58
N ILE A 17 7.23 34.61 9.82
CA ILE A 17 5.81 34.36 10.13
C ILE A 17 5.11 33.68 8.96
N THR A 18 5.40 34.11 7.72
CA THR A 18 4.83 33.52 6.51
C THR A 18 5.26 32.07 6.35
N ASP A 19 6.53 31.77 6.56
CA ASP A 19 7.07 30.41 6.49
C ASP A 19 6.42 29.51 7.54
N ILE A 20 6.31 29.97 8.79
CA ILE A 20 5.65 29.21 9.88
C ILE A 20 4.17 28.96 9.54
N LEU A 21 3.46 29.96 9.01
CA LEU A 21 2.06 29.80 8.61
C LEU A 21 1.93 28.78 7.47
N GLN A 22 2.86 28.78 6.52
CA GLN A 22 2.91 27.79 5.45
C GLN A 22 3.13 26.38 6.00
N ASP A 23 4.08 26.21 6.92
CA ASP A 23 4.36 24.91 7.56
C ASP A 23 3.14 24.38 8.33
N ILE A 24 2.46 25.23 9.09
CA ILE A 24 1.22 24.87 9.81
C ILE A 24 0.15 24.40 8.83
N ASN A 25 -0.02 25.10 7.71
CA ASN A 25 -0.99 24.72 6.68
C ASN A 25 -0.64 23.37 6.06
N CYS A 26 0.63 23.14 5.71
CA CYS A 26 1.12 21.86 5.17
C CYS A 26 0.85 20.70 6.14
N ILE A 27 1.14 20.87 7.43
CA ILE A 27 0.89 19.85 8.46
C ILE A 27 -0.62 19.60 8.61
N SER A 28 -1.44 20.66 8.66
CA SER A 28 -2.89 20.54 8.78
C SER A 28 -3.50 19.81 7.57
N GLU A 29 -3.04 20.14 6.36
CA GLU A 29 -3.46 19.47 5.14
C GLU A 29 -3.07 17.99 5.17
N HIS A 30 -1.82 17.68 5.49
CA HIS A 30 -1.35 16.29 5.63
C HIS A 30 -2.22 15.47 6.58
N LEU A 31 -2.47 15.97 7.79
CA LEU A 31 -3.27 15.29 8.81
C LEU A 31 -4.73 15.10 8.35
N THR A 32 -5.26 16.04 7.57
CA THR A 32 -6.60 15.93 6.98
C THR A 32 -6.67 14.79 5.97
N PHE A 33 -5.68 14.68 5.06
CA PHE A 33 -5.59 13.58 4.10
C PHE A 33 -5.47 12.22 4.80
N VAL A 34 -4.59 12.10 5.80
CA VAL A 34 -4.40 10.86 6.55
C VAL A 34 -5.68 10.45 7.28
N LYS A 35 -6.44 11.40 7.84
CA LYS A 35 -7.73 11.13 8.47
C LYS A 35 -8.76 10.57 7.49
N GLU A 36 -8.69 10.96 6.21
CA GLU A 36 -9.51 10.39 5.13
C GLU A 36 -8.98 9.06 4.60
N GLY A 37 -7.87 8.55 5.16
CA GLY A 37 -7.21 7.33 4.69
C GLY A 37 -6.46 7.51 3.36
N LYS A 38 -6.13 8.75 3.00
CA LYS A 38 -5.44 9.09 1.75
C LYS A 38 -4.01 9.53 2.03
N LEU A 39 -3.16 9.34 1.03
CA LEU A 39 -1.80 9.87 1.06
C LEU A 39 -1.75 11.24 0.39
N HIS A 40 -1.11 12.20 1.05
CA HIS A 40 -0.82 13.48 0.41
C HIS A 40 0.30 13.28 -0.62
N PRO A 41 0.06 13.52 -1.93
CA PRO A 41 1.01 13.18 -2.99
C PRO A 41 2.32 13.95 -2.91
N GLY A 42 2.35 15.09 -2.21
CA GLY A 42 3.55 15.90 -2.00
C GLY A 42 4.48 15.44 -0.86
N ILE A 43 4.08 14.45 -0.04
CA ILE A 43 4.80 14.09 1.19
C ILE A 43 5.57 12.77 1.05
N THR A 44 5.11 11.86 0.19
CA THR A 44 5.86 10.64 -0.12
C THR A 44 5.68 10.33 -1.60
N PRO A 45 6.75 10.32 -2.39
CA PRO A 45 6.63 10.09 -3.82
C PRO A 45 6.31 8.61 -4.07
N ILE A 46 5.34 8.38 -4.96
CA ILE A 46 4.75 7.05 -5.22
C ILE A 46 5.79 6.03 -5.66
N ASN A 47 6.80 6.46 -6.41
CA ASN A 47 7.91 5.63 -6.90
C ASN A 47 8.72 5.00 -5.75
N GLU A 48 8.97 5.74 -4.67
CA GLU A 48 9.68 5.23 -3.50
C GLU A 48 8.87 4.15 -2.81
N ILE A 49 7.57 4.37 -2.60
CA ILE A 49 6.66 3.38 -2.01
C ILE A 49 6.64 2.09 -2.85
N VAL A 50 6.47 2.23 -4.17
CA VAL A 50 6.44 1.06 -5.08
C VAL A 50 7.77 0.32 -5.08
N THR A 51 8.89 1.03 -4.99
CA THR A 51 10.23 0.42 -4.90
C THR A 51 10.37 -0.38 -3.61
N SER A 52 10.02 0.20 -2.46
CA SER A 52 10.02 -0.52 -1.17
C SER A 52 9.07 -1.72 -1.16
N LEU A 53 7.92 -1.64 -1.82
CA LEU A 53 7.00 -2.78 -1.96
C LEU A 53 7.60 -3.92 -2.78
N LYS A 54 8.32 -3.62 -3.87
CA LYS A 54 9.01 -4.63 -4.67
C LYS A 54 10.10 -5.31 -3.87
N GLU A 55 10.88 -4.55 -3.11
CA GLU A 55 11.91 -5.08 -2.22
C GLU A 55 11.28 -5.97 -1.14
N ALA A 56 10.23 -5.50 -0.47
CA ALA A 56 9.50 -6.28 0.54
C ALA A 56 8.96 -7.59 -0.04
N GLN A 57 8.48 -7.58 -1.29
CA GLN A 57 7.98 -8.77 -1.98
C GLN A 57 9.04 -9.87 -2.11
N LEU A 58 10.32 -9.50 -2.31
CA LEU A 58 11.44 -10.45 -2.40
C LEU A 58 11.73 -11.13 -1.06
N HIS A 59 11.33 -10.52 0.05
CA HIS A 59 11.55 -11.01 1.40
C HIS A 59 10.32 -11.68 2.01
N LEU A 60 9.20 -11.76 1.29
CA LEU A 60 8.02 -12.47 1.77
C LEU A 60 8.28 -13.98 1.87
N PRO A 61 7.78 -14.65 2.93
CA PRO A 61 7.85 -16.10 3.01
C PRO A 61 7.03 -16.75 1.88
N GLN A 62 7.25 -18.04 1.63
CA GLN A 62 6.48 -18.75 0.60
C GLN A 62 4.99 -18.83 0.96
N GLY A 63 4.11 -18.35 0.07
CA GLY A 63 2.66 -18.40 0.23
C GLY A 63 1.98 -17.02 0.19
N PRO A 64 2.25 -16.12 1.15
CA PRO A 64 1.66 -14.79 1.15
C PRO A 64 2.20 -13.95 -0.01
N HIS A 65 1.31 -13.17 -0.61
CA HIS A 65 1.62 -12.25 -1.68
C HIS A 65 0.68 -11.03 -1.60
N PHE A 66 1.08 -9.94 -2.23
CA PHE A 66 0.20 -8.78 -2.38
C PHE A 66 -0.98 -9.12 -3.30
N SER A 67 -2.17 -8.61 -2.97
CA SER A 67 -3.38 -8.77 -3.79
C SER A 67 -3.39 -7.90 -5.06
N PHE A 68 -2.32 -7.15 -5.30
CA PHE A 68 -2.16 -6.20 -6.38
C PHE A 68 -0.77 -6.35 -7.01
N ARG A 69 -0.63 -5.84 -8.24
CA ARG A 69 0.68 -5.76 -8.91
C ARG A 69 1.41 -4.50 -8.46
N THR A 70 2.64 -4.65 -7.98
CA THR A 70 3.53 -3.58 -7.47
C THR A 70 4.11 -2.73 -8.63
N LEU A 71 3.25 -2.01 -9.34
CA LEU A 71 3.60 -1.11 -10.44
C LEU A 71 3.07 0.30 -10.15
N GLU A 72 3.84 1.33 -10.49
CA GLU A 72 3.45 2.74 -10.31
C GLU A 72 2.16 3.08 -11.07
N SER A 73 1.99 2.51 -12.27
CA SER A 73 0.76 2.66 -13.07
C SER A 73 -0.50 2.17 -12.36
N ASN A 74 -0.37 1.31 -11.35
CA ASN A 74 -1.47 0.72 -10.61
C ASN A 74 -1.70 1.38 -9.25
N TRP A 75 -1.04 2.51 -8.97
CA TRP A 75 -1.10 3.17 -7.66
C TRP A 75 -2.54 3.41 -7.19
N LEU A 76 -3.44 3.86 -8.06
CA LEU A 76 -4.85 4.08 -7.71
C LEU A 76 -5.56 2.82 -7.20
N GLU A 77 -5.16 1.63 -7.64
CA GLU A 77 -5.71 0.37 -7.12
C GLU A 77 -5.02 -0.05 -5.82
N ILE A 78 -3.71 0.19 -5.71
CA ILE A 78 -2.96 -0.05 -4.46
C ILE A 78 -3.55 0.81 -3.34
N GLU A 79 -3.76 2.10 -3.60
CA GLU A 79 -4.28 3.09 -2.64
C GLU A 79 -5.66 2.71 -2.08
N LYS A 80 -6.52 2.02 -2.86
CA LYS A 80 -7.82 1.55 -2.38
C LYS A 80 -7.72 0.43 -1.34
N CYS A 81 -6.60 -0.30 -1.32
CA CYS A 81 -6.42 -1.47 -0.48
C CYS A 81 -5.52 -1.21 0.74
N ILE A 82 -4.86 -0.06 0.81
CA ILE A 82 -3.99 0.28 1.94
C ILE A 82 -4.78 0.84 3.11
N THR A 83 -4.26 0.60 4.31
CA THR A 83 -4.66 1.38 5.48
C THR A 83 -3.59 2.43 5.75
N VAL A 84 -3.98 3.70 5.67
CA VAL A 84 -3.14 4.84 6.04
C VAL A 84 -3.46 5.22 7.48
N SER A 85 -2.43 5.41 8.29
CA SER A 85 -2.56 5.85 9.68
C SER A 85 -1.41 6.78 10.05
N THR A 86 -1.60 7.60 11.08
CA THR A 86 -0.55 8.47 11.61
C THR A 86 -0.13 8.01 13.00
N TYR A 87 1.14 8.18 13.31
CA TYR A 87 1.72 7.95 14.63
C TYR A 87 2.54 9.16 15.03
N TYR A 88 2.29 9.69 16.23
CA TYR A 88 2.99 10.85 16.76
C TYR A 88 3.95 10.41 17.85
N ASP A 89 5.23 10.70 17.67
CA ASP A 89 6.32 10.47 18.61
C ASP A 89 7.18 11.73 18.67
N GLU A 90 6.72 12.66 19.51
CA GLU A 90 7.22 14.03 19.63
C GLU A 90 8.76 14.13 19.43
N PRO A 91 9.25 15.01 18.53
CA PRO A 91 8.52 16.02 17.74
C PRO A 91 7.96 15.51 16.40
N ASN A 92 8.01 14.20 16.11
CA ASN A 92 7.78 13.68 14.76
C ASN A 92 6.36 13.16 14.55
N ILE A 93 5.83 13.41 13.34
CA ILE A 93 4.61 12.79 12.83
C ILE A 93 5.02 11.77 11.77
N HIS A 94 4.68 10.51 12.00
CA HIS A 94 4.94 9.40 11.08
C HIS A 94 3.65 9.01 10.36
N THR A 95 3.77 8.71 9.07
CA THR A 95 2.70 8.04 8.32
C THR A 95 3.02 6.56 8.20
N ILE A 96 2.08 5.71 8.61
CA ILE A 96 2.20 4.26 8.56
C ILE A 96 1.24 3.74 7.48
N LEU A 97 1.83 3.05 6.50
CA LEU A 97 1.12 2.37 5.42
C LEU A 97 1.08 0.87 5.69
N LYS A 98 -0.12 0.32 5.82
CA LYS A 98 -0.33 -1.12 5.97
C LYS A 98 -0.88 -1.70 4.68
N PHE A 99 -0.16 -2.68 4.15
CA PHE A 99 -0.52 -3.37 2.92
C PHE A 99 -1.02 -4.78 3.25
N PRO A 100 -2.22 -5.17 2.79
CA PRO A 100 -2.75 -6.51 3.05
C PRO A 100 -1.99 -7.56 2.25
N LEU A 101 -1.74 -8.71 2.89
CA LEU A 101 -1.21 -9.92 2.25
C LEU A 101 -2.31 -10.96 2.17
N ILE A 102 -2.37 -11.67 1.05
CA ILE A 102 -3.31 -12.76 0.81
C ILE A 102 -2.58 -14.08 0.59
N PHE A 103 -3.26 -15.17 0.90
CA PHE A 103 -2.80 -16.53 0.62
C PHE A 103 -3.67 -17.13 -0.48
N HIS A 104 -3.04 -17.80 -1.44
CA HIS A 104 -3.80 -18.63 -2.37
C HIS A 104 -4.40 -19.81 -1.61
N PRO A 105 -5.69 -20.15 -1.82
CA PRO A 105 -6.26 -21.36 -1.25
C PRO A 105 -5.49 -22.57 -1.79
N LYS A 106 -4.93 -23.37 -0.87
CA LYS A 106 -4.43 -24.71 -1.20
C LYS A 106 -5.63 -25.65 -1.15
N TYR A 107 -5.98 -26.25 -2.27
CA TYR A 107 -7.01 -27.27 -2.33
C TYR A 107 -6.34 -28.64 -2.22
N ASP A 108 -6.61 -29.34 -1.13
CA ASP A 108 -6.31 -30.77 -1.05
C ASP A 108 -7.47 -31.54 -1.69
N ILE A 109 -7.19 -32.27 -2.76
CA ILE A 109 -8.19 -33.14 -3.38
C ILE A 109 -8.35 -34.37 -2.49
N LEU A 110 -9.30 -34.30 -1.55
CA LEU A 110 -9.52 -35.35 -0.54
C LEU A 110 -10.14 -36.63 -1.11
N LYS A 111 -10.87 -36.53 -2.23
CA LYS A 111 -11.52 -37.69 -2.87
C LYS A 111 -11.91 -37.37 -4.30
N VAL A 112 -11.21 -37.96 -5.26
CA VAL A 112 -11.67 -38.01 -6.65
C VAL A 112 -12.82 -39.03 -6.71
N ILE A 113 -14.03 -38.58 -7.02
CA ILE A 113 -15.14 -39.49 -7.38
C ILE A 113 -15.12 -39.59 -8.91
N PRO A 114 -14.65 -40.71 -9.49
CA PRO A 114 -14.66 -40.86 -10.93
C PRO A 114 -16.10 -40.89 -11.44
N LEU A 115 -16.38 -40.06 -12.46
CA LEU A 115 -17.66 -40.10 -13.14
C LEU A 115 -17.68 -41.30 -14.07
N PRO A 116 -18.77 -42.09 -14.09
CA PRO A 116 -18.85 -43.24 -14.97
C PRO A 116 -18.87 -42.78 -16.42
N THR A 117 -17.93 -43.27 -17.21
CA THR A 117 -17.87 -43.05 -18.66
C THR A 117 -18.50 -44.23 -19.38
N LEU A 118 -19.14 -43.95 -20.52
CA LEU A 118 -19.74 -44.98 -21.35
C LEU A 118 -18.62 -45.70 -22.12
N ASP A 119 -18.37 -46.97 -21.80
CA ASP A 119 -17.43 -47.81 -22.54
C ASP A 119 -18.14 -48.53 -23.71
N HIS A 120 -17.35 -49.15 -24.58
CA HIS A 120 -17.86 -50.06 -25.59
C HIS A 120 -18.68 -51.17 -24.90
N ASP A 121 -19.87 -51.45 -25.43
CA ASP A 121 -20.89 -52.37 -24.89
C ASP A 121 -21.80 -51.87 -23.75
N ASN A 122 -22.02 -50.55 -23.61
CA ASN A 122 -22.96 -49.96 -22.62
C ASN A 122 -22.61 -50.29 -21.15
N VAL A 123 -21.36 -50.65 -20.88
CA VAL A 123 -20.86 -50.85 -19.53
C VAL A 123 -20.39 -49.51 -18.98
N LEU A 124 -20.84 -49.16 -17.77
CA LEU A 124 -20.34 -47.98 -17.05
C LEU A 124 -18.99 -48.33 -16.42
N THR A 125 -17.92 -47.69 -16.88
CA THR A 125 -16.58 -47.86 -16.32
C THR A 125 -16.19 -46.62 -15.50
N LEU A 126 -15.51 -46.86 -14.37
CA LEU A 126 -14.94 -45.78 -13.56
C LEU A 126 -13.52 -45.53 -14.05
N THR A 127 -13.22 -44.28 -14.44
CA THR A 127 -11.86 -43.90 -14.82
C THR A 127 -11.01 -43.74 -13.57
N GLU A 128 -10.10 -44.67 -13.29
CA GLU A 128 -9.09 -44.48 -12.24
C GLU A 128 -8.08 -43.42 -12.71
N ILE A 129 -7.90 -42.37 -11.93
CA ILE A 129 -6.84 -41.38 -12.16
C ILE A 129 -5.60 -41.89 -11.43
N ASP A 130 -4.61 -42.36 -12.18
CA ASP A 130 -3.31 -42.76 -11.65
C ASP A 130 -2.50 -41.50 -11.30
N GLN A 131 -2.51 -41.10 -10.03
CA GLN A 131 -1.66 -40.01 -9.53
C GLN A 131 -0.44 -40.61 -8.84
N THR A 132 0.69 -40.55 -9.52
CA THR A 132 2.01 -40.78 -8.92
C THR A 132 2.35 -39.54 -8.07
N ILE A 133 2.51 -39.75 -6.76
CA ILE A 133 2.92 -38.74 -5.76
C ILE A 133 4.42 -38.49 -5.86
#